data_AF-A0A6J4K4V8-F1
#
_entry.id   AF-A0A6J4K4V8-F1
#
_cell.length_a   1.000
_cell.length_b   1.000
_cell.length_c   1.000
_cell.angle_alpha   90.00
_cell.angle_beta   90.00
_cell.angle_gamma   90.00
#
_symmetry.space_group_name_H-M   'P 1'
#
loop_
_entity.id
_entity.type
_entity.pdbx_description
1 polymer ?
#
loop_
_entity_poly.entity_id
_entity_poly.type
_entity_poly.pdbx_seq_one_letter_code
_entity_poly.pdbx_strand_id
1 'polypeptide(L)' 'MVKTPPQQQHEPVPPLENGDRLNRYEFERRYNFMPHLRKAELIEGVVYMPAALRFIALLSL' A
#
# COMPACT_ATOMS: atom_id res chain seq x y z
N MET A 1 23.15 -29.88 -15.06
CA MET A 1 23.07 -28.53 -14.46
C MET A 1 21.64 -28.29 -14.02
N VAL A 2 21.31 -28.63 -12.77
CA VAL A 2 20.01 -28.27 -12.20
C VAL A 2 20.07 -26.77 -11.99
N LYS A 3 19.37 -26.00 -12.82
CA LYS A 3 19.18 -24.57 -12.56
C LYS A 3 18.27 -24.49 -11.34
N THR A 4 18.83 -24.14 -10.19
CA THR A 4 18.08 -23.77 -9.00
C THR A 4 16.97 -22.80 -9.41
N PRO A 5 15.70 -23.00 -9.04
CA PRO A 5 14.68 -21.99 -9.27
C PRO A 5 15.19 -20.70 -8.64
N PRO A 6 15.06 -19.54 -9.30
CA PRO A 6 15.50 -18.28 -8.70
C PRO A 6 14.86 -18.22 -7.32
N GLN A 7 15.70 -18.32 -6.29
CA GLN A 7 15.30 -18.10 -4.92
C GLN A 7 14.59 -16.77 -4.97
N GLN A 8 13.28 -16.77 -4.70
CA GLN A 8 12.44 -15.58 -4.68
C GLN A 8 13.18 -14.61 -3.76
N GLN A 9 13.91 -13.70 -4.40
CA GLN A 9 14.69 -12.70 -3.72
C GLN A 9 13.65 -12.00 -2.85
N HIS A 10 13.97 -11.74 -1.59
CA HIS A 10 13.11 -10.97 -0.69
C HIS A 10 13.07 -9.53 -1.21
N GLU A 11 12.50 -9.33 -2.40
CA GLU A 11 12.20 -8.02 -2.91
C GLU A 11 11.21 -7.42 -1.92
N PRO A 12 11.55 -6.27 -1.33
CA PRO A 12 10.69 -5.62 -0.36
C PRO A 12 9.32 -5.40 -1.02
N VAL A 13 8.26 -5.79 -0.32
CA VAL A 13 6.88 -5.59 -0.82
C VAL A 13 6.70 -4.08 -1.05
N PRO A 14 6.48 -3.63 -2.30
CA PRO A 14 6.33 -2.20 -2.56
C PRO A 14 5.10 -1.67 -1.81
N PRO A 15 5.14 -0.43 -1.30
CA PRO A 15 3.99 0.17 -0.63
C PRO A 15 2.81 0.35 -1.61
N LEU A 16 1.64 0.63 -1.05
CA LEU A 16 0.50 1.09 -1.84
C LEU A 16 0.69 2.55 -2.23
N GLU A 17 0.55 2.85 -3.52
CA GLU A 17 0.49 4.23 -4.02
C GLU A 17 -0.91 4.57 -4.53
N ASN A 18 -1.32 5.84 -4.36
CA ASN A 18 -2.61 6.29 -4.84
C ASN A 18 -2.65 6.24 -6.38
N GLY A 19 -3.63 5.54 -6.94
CA GLY A 19 -3.76 5.30 -8.37
C GLY A 19 -3.15 3.98 -8.87
N ASP A 20 -2.49 3.21 -8.00
CA ASP A 20 -1.99 1.88 -8.34
C ASP A 20 -3.14 1.01 -8.87
N ARG A 21 -2.85 0.23 -9.93
CA ARG A 21 -3.80 -0.75 -10.48
C ARG A 21 -3.43 -2.13 -10.01
N LEU A 22 -4.17 -2.66 -9.06
CA LEU A 22 -3.88 -3.94 -8.40
C LEU A 22 -5.11 -4.84 -8.44
N ASN A 23 -4.85 -6.15 -8.48
CA ASN A 23 -5.89 -7.08 -8.08
C ASN A 23 -6.03 -7.12 -6.55
N ARG A 24 -7.12 -7.73 -6.09
CA ARG A 24 -7.43 -7.84 -4.65
C ARG A 24 -6.31 -8.48 -3.83
N TYR A 25 -5.68 -9.53 -4.35
CA TYR A 25 -4.65 -10.28 -3.63
C TYR A 25 -3.35 -9.46 -3.46
N GLU A 26 -2.94 -8.74 -4.49
CA GLU A 26 -1.78 -7.83 -4.41
C GLU A 26 -2.03 -6.68 -3.45
N PHE A 27 -3.24 -6.11 -3.48
CA PHE A 27 -3.65 -5.07 -2.55
C PHE A 27 -3.61 -5.55 -1.10
N GLU A 28 -4.25 -6.69 -0.78
CA GLU A 28 -4.28 -7.26 0.57
C GLU A 28 -2.87 -7.58 1.08
N ARG A 29 -2.02 -8.14 0.21
CA ARG A 29 -0.61 -8.38 0.54
C ARG A 29 0.06 -7.08 0.94
N ARG A 30 0.08 -6.06 0.06
CA ARG A 30 0.79 -4.79 0.32
C ARG A 30 0.21 -4.05 1.54
N TYR A 31 -1.11 -4.03 1.68
CA TYR A 31 -1.81 -3.41 2.80
C TYR A 31 -1.36 -3.98 4.15
N ASN A 32 -1.24 -5.31 4.25
CA ASN A 32 -0.81 -5.98 5.49
C ASN A 32 0.65 -5.67 5.89
N PHE A 33 1.49 -5.23 4.95
CA PHE A 33 2.85 -4.79 5.24
C PHE A 33 2.95 -3.31 5.65
N MET A 34 1.83 -2.56 5.72
CA MET A 34 1.80 -1.14 6.08
C MET A 34 1.02 -0.89 7.38
N PRO A 35 1.55 -1.30 8.56
CA PRO A 35 0.82 -1.23 9.84
C PRO A 35 0.48 0.19 10.31
N HIS A 36 1.13 1.22 9.78
CA HIS A 36 0.88 2.62 10.12
C HIS A 36 0.03 3.37 9.08
N LEU A 37 -0.43 2.67 8.03
CA LEU A 37 -1.30 3.26 7.04
C LEU A 37 -2.69 3.49 7.63
N ARG A 38 -3.16 4.74 7.61
CA ARG A 38 -4.44 5.10 8.23
C ARG A 38 -5.64 4.45 7.54
N LYS A 39 -5.66 4.46 6.20
CA LYS A 39 -6.74 3.89 5.40
C LYS A 39 -6.29 3.78 3.95
N ALA A 40 -6.65 2.68 3.29
CA ALA A 40 -6.58 2.45 1.85
C ALA A 40 -7.88 1.80 1.37
N GLU A 41 -8.28 2.06 0.14
CA GLU A 41 -9.41 1.37 -0.50
C GLU A 41 -9.00 0.88 -1.89
N LEU A 42 -9.44 -0.32 -2.24
CA LEU A 42 -9.36 -0.83 -3.62
C LEU A 42 -10.74 -0.70 -4.24
N ILE A 43 -10.88 0.16 -5.23
CA ILE A 43 -12.15 0.44 -5.91
C ILE A 43 -11.95 0.19 -7.40
N GLU A 44 -12.69 -0.77 -7.98
CA GLU A 44 -12.56 -1.15 -9.39
C GLU A 44 -11.12 -1.43 -9.84
N GLY A 45 -10.33 -2.04 -8.96
CA GLY A 45 -8.92 -2.36 -9.21
C GLY A 45 -7.95 -1.18 -9.09
N VAL A 46 -8.40 -0.01 -8.63
CA VAL A 46 -7.57 1.18 -8.40
C VAL A 46 -7.45 1.45 -6.90
N VAL A 47 -6.24 1.71 -6.45
CA VAL A 47 -5.94 2.07 -5.06
C VAL A 47 -6.26 3.54 -4.81
N TYR A 48 -7.05 3.81 -3.78
CA TYR A 48 -7.36 5.16 -3.31
C TYR A 48 -6.82 5.37 -1.90
N MET A 49 -6.06 6.46 -1.73
CA MET A 49 -5.52 6.90 -0.46
C MET A 49 -6.08 8.29 -0.10
N PRO A 50 -6.66 8.47 1.09
CA PRO A 50 -7.09 9.79 1.51
C PRO A 50 -5.87 10.71 1.69
N ALA A 51 -5.94 11.93 1.15
CA ALA A 51 -4.95 12.96 1.45
C ALA A 51 -4.91 13.21 2.96
N ALA A 52 -3.72 13.29 3.53
CA ALA A 52 -3.54 13.61 4.94
C ALA A 52 -3.95 15.06 5.22
N LEU A 53 -5.24 15.35 5.38
CA LEU A 53 -5.68 16.64 5.89
C LEU A 53 -5.27 16.74 7.37
N ARG A 54 -4.28 17.59 7.65
CA ARG A 54 -3.98 18.03 9.01
C ARG A 54 -4.92 19.21 9.30
N PHE A 55 -6.01 18.97 10.01
CA PHE A 55 -6.76 20.06 10.64
C PHE A 55 -5.88 20.63 11.77
N ILE A 56 -5.19 21.73 11.52
CA ILE A 56 -4.55 22.51 12.59
C ILE A 56 -5.68 23.33 13.22
N ALA A 57 -6.19 22.87 14.37
CA ALA A 57 -7.06 23.69 15.18
C ALA A 57 -6.23 24.87 15.71
N LEU A 58 -6.46 26.07 15.17
CA LEU A 58 -6.03 27.33 15.78
C LEU A 58 -6.88 27.57 17.04
N LEU A 59 -6.63 26.80 18.09
CA LEU A 59 -7.15 27.07 19.42
C LEU A 59 -6.01 27.69 20.23
N SER A 60 -6.01 29.02 20.28
CA SER A 60 -5.71 29.84 21.46
C SER A 60 -5.74 31.31 21.05
N LEU A 61 -6.88 31.95 21.29
CA LEU A 61 -6.98 33.38 21.58
C LEU A 61 -7.22 33.50 23.09
#